data_AF-A0A7V7F4V7-F1
#
_entry.id   AF-A0A7V7F4V7-F1
#
_cell.length_a   1.000
_cell.length_b   1.000
_cell.length_c   1.000
_cell.angle_alpha   90.00
_cell.angle_beta   90.00
_cell.angle_gamma   90.00
#
_symmetry.space_group_name_H-M   'P 1'
#
loop_
_entity.id
_entity.type
_entity.pdbx_description
1 polymer ?
#
loop_
_entity_poly.entity_id
_entity_poly.type
_entity_poly.pdbx_seq_one_letter_code
_entity_poly.pdbx_strand_id
1 'polypeptide(L)'
;MKFFLTTIFLLILSTAIAMASTLNINTASTAELETLSGIGATKAQTIVAYRDQHGPFKTVNDLTQVKGIGAKTVERLRKDISVKDE
;
A
#
# COMPACT_ATOMS: atom_id res chain seq x y z
N MET A 1 -54.51 3.78 -5.20
CA MET A 1 -54.77 2.78 -4.14
C MET A 1 -54.26 1.43 -4.62
N LYS A 2 -53.63 0.68 -3.70
CA LYS A 2 -52.99 -0.63 -3.84
C LYS A 2 -51.53 -0.60 -4.35
N PHE A 3 -50.54 -1.18 -3.68
CA PHE A 3 -50.35 -1.71 -2.32
C PHE A 3 -48.96 -2.40 -2.34
N PHE A 4 -48.29 -2.47 -1.19
CA PHE A 4 -47.16 -3.38 -0.87
C PHE A 4 -45.79 -3.08 -1.51
N LEU A 5 -44.83 -2.59 -0.72
CA LEU A 5 -43.86 -3.42 0.01
C LEU A 5 -43.17 -4.42 -0.91
N THR A 6 -41.89 -4.17 -1.24
CA THR A 6 -40.75 -5.09 -1.07
C THR A 6 -39.62 -4.67 -2.00
N THR A 7 -38.57 -4.07 -1.43
CA THR A 7 -37.17 -4.41 -1.71
C THR A 7 -36.36 -3.63 -0.71
N ILE A 8 -36.05 -4.29 0.40
CA ILE A 8 -35.01 -3.89 1.33
C ILE A 8 -33.72 -3.79 0.51
N PHE A 9 -33.27 -2.56 0.23
CA PHE A 9 -31.91 -2.33 -0.23
C PHE A 9 -31.02 -2.55 0.99
N LEU A 10 -30.65 -3.81 1.23
CA LEU A 10 -29.67 -4.20 2.22
C LEU A 10 -28.33 -3.64 1.74
N LEU A 11 -28.03 -2.41 2.18
CA LEU A 11 -26.74 -1.77 2.00
C LEU A 11 -25.78 -2.50 2.95
N ILE A 12 -25.31 -3.66 2.49
CA ILE A 12 -24.15 -4.34 3.06
C ILE A 12 -23.00 -3.36 2.95
N LEU A 13 -22.78 -2.63 4.03
CA LEU A 13 -21.59 -1.85 4.27
C LEU A 13 -20.47 -2.89 4.36
N SER A 14 -19.85 -3.21 3.23
CA SER A 14 -18.66 -4.05 3.17
C SER A 14 -17.57 -3.33 3.96
N THR A 15 -17.50 -3.60 5.25
CA THR A 15 -16.33 -3.29 6.05
C THR A 15 -15.22 -4.15 5.46
N ALA A 16 -14.42 -3.56 4.57
CA ALA A 16 -13.13 -4.11 4.22
C ALA A 16 -12.35 -4.19 5.53
N ILE A 17 -12.29 -5.40 6.09
CA ILE A 17 -11.41 -5.72 7.19
C ILE A 17 -10.01 -5.56 6.58
N ALA A 18 -9.41 -4.40 6.79
CA ALA A 18 -8.00 -4.18 6.53
C ALA A 18 -7.24 -5.04 7.55
N MET A 19 -7.12 -6.33 7.25
CA MET A 19 -6.09 -7.16 7.84
C MET A 19 -4.80 -6.43 7.55
N ALA A 20 -4.11 -5.97 8.59
CA ALA A 20 -2.80 -5.34 8.51
C ALA A 20 -1.82 -6.39 7.99
N SER A 21 -1.89 -6.61 6.68
CA SER A 21 -0.99 -7.43 5.89
C SER A 21 0.20 -6.57 5.54
N THR A 22 1.37 -7.19 5.53
CA THR A 22 2.60 -6.55 5.09
C THR A 22 2.42 -6.07 3.66
N LEU A 23 2.70 -4.78 3.42
CA LEU A 23 2.47 -4.17 2.13
C LEU A 23 3.59 -4.58 1.17
N ASN A 24 3.24 -5.22 0.05
CA ASN A 24 4.23 -5.56 -0.96
C ASN A 24 4.65 -4.31 -1.75
N ILE A 25 5.90 -3.87 -1.58
CA ILE A 25 6.43 -2.65 -2.23
C ILE A 25 6.58 -2.76 -3.74
N ASN A 26 6.52 -3.97 -4.30
CA ASN A 26 6.60 -4.20 -5.74
C ASN A 26 5.24 -4.07 -6.43
N THR A 27 4.14 -4.19 -5.70
CA THR A 27 2.78 -4.18 -6.26
C THR A 27 1.91 -3.06 -5.72
N ALA A 28 2.20 -2.56 -4.50
CA ALA A 28 1.42 -1.50 -3.87
C ALA A 28 1.32 -0.23 -4.72
N SER A 29 0.13 0.33 -4.75
CA SER A 29 -0.17 1.64 -5.33
C SER A 29 0.46 2.78 -4.52
N THR A 30 0.52 3.98 -5.10
CA THR A 30 0.99 5.16 -4.36
C THR A 30 0.14 5.44 -3.12
N ALA A 31 -1.18 5.28 -3.22
CA ALA A 31 -2.10 5.49 -2.11
C ALA A 31 -1.86 4.50 -0.95
N GLU A 32 -1.58 3.23 -1.26
CA GLU A 32 -1.23 2.23 -0.26
C GLU A 32 0.14 2.53 0.38
N LEU A 33 1.14 2.92 -0.42
CA LEU A 33 2.45 3.31 0.08
C LEU A 33 2.39 4.54 1.01
N GLU A 34 1.47 5.48 0.76
CA GLU A 34 1.25 6.66 1.60
C GLU A 34 0.68 6.34 2.98
N THR A 35 0.15 5.13 3.20
CA THR A 35 -0.27 4.68 4.53
C THR A 35 0.92 4.39 5.46
N LEU A 36 2.12 4.25 4.90
CA LEU A 36 3.33 3.91 5.62
C LEU A 36 3.93 5.11 6.37
N SER A 37 4.35 4.89 7.61
CA SER A 37 4.89 5.96 8.47
C SER A 37 6.18 6.59 7.90
N GLY A 38 6.07 7.84 7.47
CA GLY A 38 7.18 8.61 6.88
C GLY A 38 7.30 8.48 5.36
N ILE A 39 6.29 7.90 4.70
CA ILE A 39 6.12 7.90 3.25
C ILE A 39 4.93 8.81 2.91
N GLY A 40 5.22 10.00 2.39
CA GLY A 40 4.19 10.87 1.80
C GLY A 40 4.19 10.77 0.27
N ALA A 41 3.26 11.47 -0.38
CA ALA A 41 3.04 11.41 -1.83
C ALA A 41 4.32 11.43 -2.69
N THR A 42 5.25 12.35 -2.41
CA THR A 42 6.52 12.43 -3.17
C THR A 42 7.37 11.17 -3.06
N LYS A 43 7.46 10.58 -1.87
CA LYS A 43 8.24 9.35 -1.66
C LYS A 43 7.54 8.16 -2.30
N ALA A 44 6.21 8.05 -2.15
CA ALA A 44 5.42 7.00 -2.78
C ALA A 44 5.58 7.00 -4.31
N GLN A 45 5.45 8.18 -4.94
CA GLN A 45 5.71 8.34 -6.38
C GLN A 45 7.13 7.96 -6.78
N THR A 46 8.13 8.32 -5.97
CA THR A 46 9.53 7.98 -6.26
C THR A 46 9.78 6.47 -6.15
N ILE A 47 9.13 5.77 -5.21
CA ILE A 47 9.21 4.31 -5.09
C ILE A 47 8.65 3.63 -6.34
N VAL A 48 7.45 4.04 -6.78
CA VAL A 48 6.82 3.48 -7.99
C VAL A 48 7.67 3.77 -9.22
N ALA A 49 8.10 5.01 -9.42
CA ALA A 49 8.97 5.37 -10.53
C ALA A 49 10.29 4.60 -10.51
N TYR A 50 10.85 4.33 -9.34
CA TYR A 50 12.09 3.54 -9.23
C TYR A 50 11.88 2.11 -9.72
N ARG A 51 10.85 1.41 -9.24
CA ARG A 51 10.60 0.01 -9.65
C ARG A 51 10.18 -0.11 -11.12
N ASP A 52 9.53 0.92 -11.67
CA ASP A 52 9.17 0.95 -13.09
C ASP A 52 10.42 1.11 -13.98
N GLN A 53 11.44 1.84 -13.52
CA GLN A 53 12.67 2.12 -14.27
C GLN A 53 13.77 1.08 -14.07
N HIS A 54 13.90 0.53 -12.86
CA HIS A 54 15.01 -0.34 -12.45
C HIS A 54 14.57 -1.80 -12.27
N GLY A 55 13.27 -2.07 -12.36
CA GLY A 55 12.68 -3.36 -12.05
C GLY A 55 12.35 -3.52 -10.56
N PRO A 56 11.79 -4.68 -10.18
CA PRO A 56 11.31 -4.92 -8.82
C PRO A 56 12.45 -4.93 -7.79
N PHE A 57 12.15 -4.46 -6.58
CA PHE A 57 13.03 -4.57 -5.43
C PHE A 57 13.20 -6.04 -5.04
N LYS A 58 14.44 -6.47 -4.82
CA LYS A 58 14.77 -7.85 -4.41
C LYS A 58 14.76 -8.00 -2.91
N THR A 59 15.09 -6.93 -2.19
CA THR A 59 15.07 -6.87 -0.73
C THR A 59 14.47 -5.54 -0.27
N VAL A 60 13.96 -5.50 0.96
CA VAL A 60 13.49 -4.26 1.59
C VAL A 60 14.61 -3.21 1.69
N ASN A 61 15.88 -3.63 1.77
CA ASN A 61 17.02 -2.71 1.84
C ASN A 61 17.23 -1.93 0.54
N ASP A 62 16.78 -2.47 -0.59
CA ASP A 62 16.93 -1.85 -1.91
C ASP A 62 16.17 -0.52 -1.98
N LEU A 63 15.19 -0.29 -1.11
CA LEU A 63 14.53 1.02 -0.95
C LEU A 63 15.50 2.16 -0.60
N THR A 64 16.69 1.87 -0.06
CA THR A 64 17.73 2.89 0.17
C THR A 64 18.31 3.48 -1.12
N GLN A 65 18.08 2.83 -2.27
CA GLN A 65 18.46 3.33 -3.59
C GLN A 65 17.45 4.38 -4.11
N VAL A 66 16.27 4.47 -3.50
CA VAL A 66 15.24 5.45 -3.84
C VAL A 66 15.61 6.80 -3.23
N LYS A 67 15.70 7.84 -4.07
CA LYS A 67 16.06 9.19 -3.61
C LYS A 67 15.13 9.66 -2.47
N GLY A 68 15.75 10.06 -1.37
CA GLY A 68 15.03 10.56 -0.19
C GLY A 68 14.55 9.48 0.78
N ILE A 69 14.83 8.19 0.53
CA ILE A 69 14.59 7.10 1.48
C ILE A 69 15.93 6.64 2.05
N GLY A 70 16.19 7.01 3.31
CA GLY A 70 17.40 6.60 4.02
C GLY A 70 17.21 5.33 4.86
N ALA A 71 18.32 4.73 5.30
CA ALA A 71 18.32 3.51 6.12
C ALA A 71 17.40 3.60 7.36
N LYS A 72 17.35 4.74 8.05
CA LYS A 72 16.44 4.96 9.20
C LYS A 72 14.95 4.87 8.83
N THR A 73 14.60 5.24 7.60
CA THR A 73 13.21 5.12 7.12
C THR A 73 12.92 3.65 6.82
N VAL A 74 13.81 2.98 6.09
CA VAL A 74 13.68 1.55 5.79
C VAL A 74 13.53 0.71 7.06
N GLU A 75 14.34 0.98 8.08
CA GLU A 75 14.29 0.26 9.35
C GLU A 75 12.92 0.35 10.02
N ARG A 76 12.31 1.55 10.04
CA ARG A 76 10.97 1.75 10.62
C ARG A 76 9.89 1.01 9.83
N LEU A 77 10.06 0.87 8.52
CA LEU A 77 9.07 0.27 7.63
C LEU A 77 9.11 -1.25 7.60
N ARG A 78 10.21 -1.91 8.03
CA ARG A 78 10.42 -3.36 7.87
C ARG A 78 9.27 -4.24 8.34
N LYS A 79 8.56 -3.83 9.38
CA LYS A 79 7.44 -4.58 9.94
C LYS A 79 6.14 -4.42 9.15
N ASP A 80 6.06 -3.41 8.30
CA ASP A 80 4.86 -3.01 7.58
C ASP A 80 4.97 -3.32 6.07
N ILE A 81 6.15 -3.77 5.59
CA ILE A 81 6.41 -3.97 4.15
C ILE A 81 7.13 -5.29 3.84
N SER A 82 6.87 -5.81 2.63
CA SER A 82 7.53 -6.98 2.05
C SER A 82 7.88 -6.72 0.57
N VAL A 83 8.71 -7.58 -0.02
CA VAL A 83 8.99 -7.62 -1.47
C VAL A 83 8.24 -8.74 -2.19
N LYS A 84 7.48 -9.54 -1.45
CA LYS A 84 6.69 -10.67 -1.92
C LYS A 84 5.31 -10.61 -1.27
N ASP A 85 4.30 -11.09 -1.98
CA ASP A 85 3.01 -11.37 -1.37
C ASP A 85 3.19 -12.62 -0.47
N GLU A 86 2.77 -12.51 0.79
CA GLU A 86 2.72 -13.65 1.73
C GLU A 86 1.41 -14.45 1.57
#